data_AF-A0A3A9SXD9-F1
#
_entry.id   AF-A0A3A9SXD9-F1
#
_cell.length_a   1.000
_cell.length_b   1.000
_cell.length_c   1.000
_cell.angle_alpha   90.00
_cell.angle_beta   90.00
_cell.angle_gamma   90.00
#
_symmetry.space_group_name_H-M   'P 1'
#
loop_
_entity.id
_entity.type
_entity.pdbx_description
1 polymer ?
#
loop_
_entity_poly.entity_id
_entity_poly.type
_entity_poly.pdbx_seq_one_letter_code
_entity_poly.pdbx_strand_id
1 'polypeptide(L)'
;VAFDSELTDHVRAHDTEAFNGEFNQKIANATNSFNNADAMPKPLSFNNYKTIKMLGHAQSGQVDPDTLYGLEYGDNMMRVLREGGYTDEQIEKMNYIQRLMAASNLAAASKKNPKPLDAFGDFGADQGLGISRVFKANNDIPIDISDPNDLKLFMADPNKYNDYIIPKDKEQYGWIKQIPGCRNLTDAEILREMINMKQYGCSYMFPVNIIFDAYVGDEEGFLKKFGFPMKNENGELNYELLEIYYFLAEENVVHLDCYEGVNACAKYRKQYYEIRPNEYKQKYGTDFAVDSGNGALDNNCLKEAEEIQKSGVIDYRPNVKIEGEYRISAANKLDHFMKKNKIMDVQIEDLGLIPDSAALKKALDNGGKVFLGLAGGFVFEDYEGITTNDKPIDHAVELINISDDGRFEISTNGRRLFYDPQKNAMRGYGYDAFSVNYKKPLKDPENKGQWNIDHGIFDDVNINDLLPR
;
A
#
# COMPACT_ATOMS: atom_id res chain seq x y z
N VAL A 1 -22.85 -18.14 26.41
CA VAL A 1 -23.22 -18.87 25.18
C VAL A 1 -24.26 -19.90 25.57
N ALA A 2 -25.52 -19.73 25.16
CA ALA A 2 -26.55 -20.74 25.35
C ALA A 2 -26.50 -21.66 24.14
N PHE A 3 -26.32 -22.97 24.36
CA PHE A 3 -26.36 -23.96 23.29
C PHE A 3 -27.81 -24.28 22.92
N ASP A 4 -28.04 -24.42 21.62
CA ASP A 4 -29.32 -24.73 21.00
C ASP A 4 -29.88 -26.08 21.51
N SER A 5 -31.18 -26.10 21.79
CA SER A 5 -31.92 -27.27 22.29
C SER A 5 -31.87 -28.46 21.32
N GLU A 6 -31.73 -28.22 20.01
CA GLU A 6 -31.72 -29.29 19.01
C GLU A 6 -30.51 -30.23 19.13
N LEU A 7 -29.35 -29.69 19.52
CA LEU A 7 -28.14 -30.51 19.70
C LEU A 7 -28.26 -31.41 20.95
N THR A 8 -28.96 -30.93 21.96
CA THR A 8 -29.18 -31.67 23.22
C THR A 8 -30.11 -32.85 23.00
N ASP A 9 -31.13 -32.68 22.16
CA ASP A 9 -32.09 -33.73 21.86
C ASP A 9 -31.52 -34.79 20.90
N HIS A 10 -30.63 -34.40 19.99
CA HIS A 10 -29.94 -35.34 19.10
C HIS A 10 -28.97 -36.27 19.87
N VAL A 11 -28.31 -35.75 20.90
CA VAL A 11 -27.41 -36.54 21.76
C VAL A 11 -28.19 -37.49 22.69
N ARG A 12 -29.40 -37.13 23.12
CA ARG A 12 -30.25 -37.99 23.96
C ARG A 12 -30.88 -39.17 23.20
N ALA A 13 -31.03 -39.08 21.88
CA ALA A 13 -31.65 -40.12 21.07
C ALA A 13 -30.75 -41.35 20.81
N HIS A 14 -29.47 -41.28 21.19
CA HIS A 14 -28.51 -42.37 21.02
C HIS A 14 -28.04 -42.90 22.39
N ASP A 15 -28.79 -43.86 22.93
CA ASP A 15 -28.47 -44.63 24.14
C ASP A 15 -27.12 -45.36 23.94
N THR A 16 -25.96 -45.09 24.57
CA THR A 16 -25.50 -44.73 25.94
C THR A 16 -25.33 -45.85 26.97
N GLU A 17 -24.40 -46.77 26.73
CA GLU A 17 -23.62 -47.39 27.83
C GLU A 17 -22.09 -47.21 27.73
N ALA A 18 -21.54 -46.85 26.56
CA ALA A 18 -20.07 -46.74 26.40
C ALA A 18 -19.48 -45.33 26.55
N PHE A 19 -20.30 -44.27 26.56
CA PHE A 19 -19.81 -42.88 26.45
C PHE A 19 -20.03 -41.99 27.69
N ASN A 20 -20.70 -42.48 28.74
CA ASN A 20 -21.17 -41.62 29.82
C ASN A 20 -20.14 -41.29 30.92
N GLY A 21 -19.01 -41.99 30.98
CA GLY A 21 -18.01 -41.73 32.03
C GLY A 21 -17.03 -40.61 31.66
N GLU A 22 -16.24 -40.83 30.61
CA GLU A 22 -15.09 -39.99 30.31
C GLU A 22 -15.48 -38.62 29.74
N PHE A 23 -16.53 -38.58 28.92
CA PHE A 23 -16.98 -37.34 28.27
C PHE A 23 -17.61 -36.38 29.27
N ASN A 24 -18.48 -36.88 30.15
CA ASN A 24 -19.09 -36.08 31.21
C ASN A 24 -18.06 -35.61 32.24
N GLN A 25 -17.03 -36.43 32.54
CA GLN A 25 -15.91 -36.02 33.38
C GLN A 25 -15.11 -34.86 32.74
N LYS A 26 -14.89 -34.91 31.43
CA LYS A 26 -14.18 -33.84 30.69
C LYS A 26 -14.99 -32.54 30.64
N ILE A 27 -16.31 -32.61 30.45
CA ILE A 27 -17.19 -31.43 30.49
C ILE A 27 -17.27 -30.83 31.89
N ALA A 28 -17.37 -31.67 32.94
CA ALA A 28 -17.37 -31.20 34.32
C ALA A 28 -16.04 -30.51 34.69
N ASN A 29 -14.91 -31.08 34.27
CA ASN A 29 -13.59 -30.49 34.48
C ASN A 29 -13.43 -29.16 33.73
N ALA A 30 -13.91 -29.07 32.49
CA ALA A 30 -13.91 -27.83 31.72
C ALA A 30 -14.80 -26.77 32.38
N THR A 31 -16.01 -27.14 32.81
CA THR A 31 -16.96 -26.21 33.46
C THR A 31 -16.43 -25.71 34.80
N ASN A 32 -15.78 -26.56 35.59
CA ASN A 32 -15.12 -26.15 36.84
C ASN A 32 -13.90 -25.25 36.59
N SER A 33 -13.17 -25.42 35.49
CA SER A 33 -12.08 -24.52 35.10
C SER A 33 -12.58 -23.13 34.67
N PHE A 34 -13.81 -23.03 34.14
CA PHE A 34 -14.43 -21.75 33.75
C PHE A 34 -15.08 -20.98 34.91
N ASN A 35 -15.47 -21.67 36.00
CA ASN A 35 -16.17 -21.05 37.13
C ASN A 35 -15.26 -20.64 38.30
N ASN A 36 -13.94 -20.84 38.21
CA ASN A 36 -12.99 -20.28 39.17
C ASN A 36 -12.78 -18.78 38.90
N ALA A 37 -13.54 -17.96 39.62
CA ALA A 37 -13.62 -16.50 39.48
C ALA A 37 -12.35 -15.71 39.89
N ASP A 38 -11.24 -16.37 40.20
CA ASP A 38 -9.96 -15.72 40.57
C ASP A 38 -8.98 -15.57 39.39
N ALA A 39 -9.39 -15.88 38.15
CA ALA A 39 -8.49 -15.87 36.99
C ALA A 39 -8.95 -14.98 35.81
N MET A 40 -9.82 -13.99 36.04
CA MET A 40 -10.11 -12.97 35.01
C MET A 40 -9.40 -11.65 35.32
N PRO A 41 -8.59 -11.08 34.40
CA PRO A 41 -8.07 -9.74 34.57
C PRO A 41 -9.23 -8.73 34.58
N LYS A 42 -9.18 -7.80 35.54
CA LYS A 42 -10.17 -6.72 35.70
C LYS A 42 -10.21 -5.84 34.44
N PRO A 43 -11.38 -5.25 34.10
CA PRO A 43 -11.50 -4.33 32.98
C PRO A 43 -10.60 -3.11 33.18
N LEU A 44 -9.93 -2.70 32.09
CA LEU A 44 -8.98 -1.60 32.02
C LEU A 44 -9.65 -0.28 32.43
N SER A 45 -9.08 0.42 33.41
CA SER A 45 -9.32 1.85 33.64
C SER A 45 -8.06 2.63 33.31
N PHE A 46 -8.12 3.51 32.31
CA PHE A 46 -7.01 4.40 31.98
C PHE A 46 -7.10 5.71 32.77
N ASN A 47 -6.05 6.05 33.49
CA ASN A 47 -5.75 7.43 33.85
C ASN A 47 -4.23 7.65 33.98
N ASN A 48 -3.81 8.75 33.35
CA ASN A 48 -2.57 9.53 33.51
C ASN A 48 -1.29 9.11 32.77
N TYR A 49 -1.03 9.86 31.70
CA TYR A 49 0.29 10.14 31.14
C TYR A 49 1.05 11.15 32.01
N LYS A 50 2.31 10.80 32.36
CA LYS A 50 3.43 11.76 32.41
C LYS A 50 4.75 11.01 32.52
N THR A 51 5.59 11.11 31.50
CA THR A 51 6.95 11.73 31.54
C THR A 51 7.81 11.20 30.40
N ILE A 52 8.10 12.08 29.44
CA ILE A 52 9.23 11.98 28.50
C ILE A 52 10.36 12.83 29.09
N LYS A 53 11.52 12.25 29.41
CA LYS A 53 12.86 12.82 29.09
C LYS A 53 14.00 11.90 29.54
N MET A 54 15.11 12.04 28.79
CA MET A 54 16.44 11.41 28.92
C MET A 54 16.53 10.11 28.09
N LEU A 55 17.40 9.98 27.09
CA LEU A 55 18.82 10.33 27.05
C LEU A 55 19.29 10.69 25.63
N GLY A 56 19.82 11.90 25.48
CA GLY A 56 20.88 12.20 24.53
C GLY A 56 22.22 12.22 25.29
N HIS A 57 23.28 11.83 24.58
CA HIS A 57 24.70 11.77 24.97
C HIS A 57 25.16 10.59 25.84
N ALA A 58 25.85 9.65 25.18
CA ALA A 58 27.11 9.09 25.67
C ALA A 58 28.01 8.76 24.46
N GLN A 59 28.93 9.68 24.15
CA GLN A 59 30.20 9.33 23.52
C GLN A 59 31.09 8.73 24.61
N SER A 60 31.51 7.47 24.44
CA SER A 60 32.88 7.02 24.74
C SER A 60 32.98 5.50 24.54
N GLY A 61 33.66 5.11 23.45
CA GLY A 61 34.54 3.94 23.36
C GLY A 61 34.04 2.55 23.79
N GLN A 62 34.07 1.64 22.81
CA GLN A 62 34.01 0.17 22.93
C GLN A 62 32.67 -0.44 23.34
N VAL A 63 31.87 -0.84 22.35
CA VAL A 63 30.85 -1.87 22.51
C VAL A 63 30.96 -2.87 21.37
N ASP A 64 30.93 -4.15 21.76
CA ASP A 64 30.91 -5.34 20.92
C ASP A 64 29.63 -5.36 20.03
N PRO A 65 29.75 -5.59 18.70
CA PRO A 65 28.61 -5.61 17.76
C PRO A 65 27.44 -6.53 18.16
N ASP A 66 27.68 -7.57 18.97
CA ASP A 66 26.63 -8.51 19.41
C ASP A 66 25.72 -7.95 20.51
N THR A 67 26.05 -6.79 21.09
CA THR A 67 25.24 -6.17 22.16
C THR A 67 24.16 -5.23 21.62
N LEU A 68 24.33 -4.70 20.40
CA LEU A 68 23.41 -3.71 19.84
C LEU A 68 22.12 -4.33 19.28
N TYR A 69 22.23 -5.51 18.65
CA TYR A 69 21.08 -6.22 18.08
C TYR A 69 20.17 -6.87 19.13
N GLY A 70 20.70 -7.21 20.31
CA GLY A 70 19.93 -7.77 21.42
C GLY A 70 19.06 -6.75 22.17
N LEU A 71 19.48 -5.48 22.21
CA LEU A 71 18.77 -4.42 22.93
C LEU A 71 17.53 -3.94 22.16
N GLU A 72 17.63 -3.77 20.84
CA GLU A 72 16.53 -3.27 20.01
C GLU A 72 15.39 -4.30 19.85
N TYR A 73 15.72 -5.59 19.78
CA TYR A 73 14.73 -6.68 19.83
C TYR A 73 14.17 -6.90 21.23
N GLY A 74 14.99 -6.72 22.26
CA GLY A 74 14.57 -6.77 23.66
C GLY A 74 13.49 -5.73 23.95
N ASP A 75 13.73 -4.46 23.62
CA ASP A 75 12.82 -3.36 23.92
C ASP A 75 11.48 -3.49 23.16
N ASN A 76 11.52 -3.90 21.89
CA ASN A 76 10.32 -4.16 21.10
C ASN A 76 9.50 -5.32 21.67
N MET A 77 10.15 -6.41 22.10
CA MET A 77 9.48 -7.55 22.69
C MET A 77 8.85 -7.21 24.04
N MET A 78 9.55 -6.45 24.89
CA MET A 78 9.04 -5.98 26.18
C MET A 78 7.83 -5.06 25.99
N ARG A 79 7.85 -4.17 24.99
CA ARG A 79 6.72 -3.31 24.63
C ARG A 79 5.49 -4.14 24.24
N VAL A 80 5.63 -5.08 23.31
CA VAL A 80 4.52 -5.93 22.83
C VAL A 80 3.90 -6.74 23.98
N LEU A 81 4.71 -7.26 24.91
CA LEU A 81 4.21 -7.98 26.07
C LEU A 81 3.41 -7.08 27.03
N ARG A 82 3.90 -5.86 27.31
CA ARG A 82 3.16 -4.90 28.12
C ARG A 82 1.83 -4.50 27.48
N GLU A 83 1.84 -4.25 26.18
CA GLU A 83 0.62 -3.96 25.40
C GLU A 83 -0.35 -5.15 25.40
N GLY A 84 0.17 -6.39 25.42
CA GLY A 84 -0.61 -7.61 25.62
C GLY A 84 -1.11 -7.86 27.05
N GLY A 85 -0.90 -6.91 27.97
CA GLY A 85 -1.39 -6.97 29.35
C GLY A 85 -0.48 -7.69 30.34
N TYR A 86 0.75 -8.04 29.95
CA TYR A 86 1.72 -8.64 30.87
C TYR A 86 2.37 -7.54 31.74
N THR A 87 2.34 -7.75 33.05
CA THR A 87 3.05 -6.90 34.03
C THR A 87 4.56 -7.12 33.95
N ASP A 88 5.35 -6.12 34.38
CA ASP A 88 6.81 -6.24 34.40
C ASP A 88 7.28 -7.48 35.21
N GLU A 89 6.62 -7.78 36.34
CA GLU A 89 6.92 -8.96 37.15
C GLU A 89 6.67 -10.27 36.38
N GLN A 90 5.60 -10.34 35.58
CA GLN A 90 5.33 -11.50 34.73
C GLN A 90 6.39 -11.65 33.63
N ILE A 91 6.81 -10.54 33.02
CA ILE A 91 7.81 -10.57 31.95
C ILE A 91 9.19 -10.92 32.50
N GLU A 92 9.58 -10.40 33.67
CA GLU A 92 10.83 -10.76 34.34
C GLU A 92 10.93 -12.25 34.64
N LYS A 93 9.81 -12.88 35.03
CA LYS A 93 9.72 -14.34 35.25
C LYS A 93 9.78 -15.16 33.95
N MET A 94 9.58 -14.56 32.78
CA MET A 94 9.73 -15.23 31.49
C MET A 94 11.20 -15.29 31.09
N ASN A 95 11.65 -16.47 30.68
CA ASN A 95 12.90 -16.58 29.93
C ASN A 95 12.73 -16.03 28.50
N TYR A 96 13.84 -15.82 27.79
CA TYR A 96 13.84 -15.22 26.46
C TYR A 96 12.90 -15.92 25.47
N ILE A 97 12.89 -17.25 25.43
CA ILE A 97 12.03 -18.04 24.53
C ILE A 97 10.55 -17.83 24.85
N GLN A 98 10.20 -17.76 26.14
CA GLN A 98 8.83 -17.49 26.56
C GLN A 98 8.37 -16.08 26.18
N ARG A 99 9.24 -15.06 26.33
CA ARG A 99 8.96 -13.69 25.90
C ARG A 99 8.74 -13.62 24.39
N LEU A 100 9.60 -14.29 23.62
CA LEU A 100 9.53 -14.32 22.16
C LEU A 100 8.23 -14.98 21.70
N MET A 101 7.90 -16.16 22.23
CA MET A 101 6.67 -16.88 21.87
C MET A 101 5.41 -16.11 22.27
N ALA A 102 5.38 -15.50 23.45
CA ALA A 102 4.24 -14.71 23.90
C ALA A 102 4.07 -13.43 23.06
N ALA A 103 5.15 -12.71 22.76
CA ALA A 103 5.12 -11.54 21.89
C ALA A 103 4.71 -11.90 20.45
N SER A 104 5.23 -13.00 19.89
CA SER A 104 4.85 -13.49 18.56
C SER A 104 3.38 -13.93 18.51
N ASN A 105 2.87 -14.59 19.55
CA ASN A 105 1.46 -14.98 19.62
C ASN A 105 0.53 -13.77 19.78
N LEU A 106 0.91 -12.75 20.54
CA LEU A 106 0.18 -11.48 20.62
C LEU A 106 0.15 -10.75 19.27
N ALA A 107 1.30 -10.68 18.59
CA ALA A 107 1.39 -10.11 17.24
C ALA A 107 0.63 -10.92 16.18
N ALA A 108 0.47 -12.23 16.38
CA ALA A 108 -0.36 -13.08 15.52
C ALA A 108 -1.86 -12.98 15.88
N ALA A 109 -2.20 -12.75 17.15
CA ALA A 109 -3.56 -12.57 17.62
C ALA A 109 -4.11 -11.17 17.24
N SER A 110 -3.28 -10.13 17.24
CA SER A 110 -3.66 -8.82 16.69
C SER A 110 -3.98 -8.90 15.20
N LYS A 111 -3.40 -9.85 14.46
CA LYS A 111 -3.80 -10.15 13.07
C LYS A 111 -5.12 -10.91 12.95
N LYS A 112 -5.58 -11.59 14.00
CA LYS A 112 -6.85 -12.34 14.02
C LYS A 112 -8.05 -11.51 14.46
N ASN A 113 -7.83 -10.50 15.29
CA ASN A 113 -8.80 -9.46 15.61
C ASN A 113 -8.21 -8.11 15.16
N PRO A 114 -8.27 -7.81 13.85
CA PRO A 114 -7.70 -6.59 13.29
C PRO A 114 -8.19 -5.38 14.11
N LYS A 115 -7.27 -4.52 14.54
CA LYS A 115 -7.66 -3.17 15.02
C LYS A 115 -8.43 -2.49 13.87
N PRO A 116 -9.19 -1.41 14.11
CA PRO A 116 -9.74 -0.59 13.00
C PRO A 116 -8.68 -0.13 11.97
N LEU A 117 -7.40 -0.17 12.34
CA LEU A 117 -6.19 0.05 11.52
C LEU A 117 -5.84 -1.06 10.52
N ASP A 118 -6.45 -2.24 10.65
CA ASP A 118 -6.04 -3.48 9.99
C ASP A 118 -7.08 -3.97 8.98
N ALA A 119 -7.97 -3.08 8.52
CA ALA A 119 -8.77 -3.24 7.31
C ALA A 119 -7.85 -3.14 6.07
N PHE A 120 -6.81 -3.98 6.07
CA PHE A 120 -5.80 -4.09 5.03
C PHE A 120 -6.48 -4.49 3.73
N GLY A 121 -6.37 -3.64 2.72
CA GLY A 121 -7.00 -3.85 1.42
C GLY A 121 -8.38 -3.19 1.29
N ASP A 122 -9.02 -2.79 2.39
CA ASP A 122 -10.30 -2.07 2.33
C ASP A 122 -10.11 -0.60 1.94
N PHE A 123 -8.94 -0.04 2.22
CA PHE A 123 -8.63 1.36 1.97
C PHE A 123 -7.82 1.60 0.69
N GLY A 124 -7.36 0.55 -0.02
CA GLY A 124 -6.62 0.71 -1.26
C GLY A 124 -5.57 -0.38 -1.51
N ALA A 125 -4.76 -0.15 -2.54
CA ALA A 125 -3.68 -1.04 -2.92
C ALA A 125 -2.56 -1.12 -1.86
N ASP A 126 -1.84 -2.25 -1.76
CA ASP A 126 -0.74 -2.43 -0.81
C ASP A 126 0.61 -2.54 -1.53
N GLN A 127 1.47 -1.52 -1.41
CA GLN A 127 2.84 -1.53 -1.93
C GLN A 127 3.70 -2.67 -1.35
N GLY A 128 3.33 -3.17 -0.17
CA GLY A 128 3.95 -4.36 0.43
C GLY A 128 4.03 -5.52 -0.54
N LEU A 129 3.05 -5.58 -1.46
CA LEU A 129 2.79 -6.58 -2.48
C LEU A 129 2.77 -7.98 -1.91
N GLY A 130 1.80 -8.77 -2.36
CA GLY A 130 1.79 -10.20 -2.16
C GLY A 130 2.95 -10.94 -2.83
N ILE A 131 4.18 -10.40 -2.99
CA ILE A 131 5.33 -11.15 -3.52
C ILE A 131 5.47 -12.47 -2.79
N SER A 132 5.33 -12.47 -1.46
CA SER A 132 5.35 -13.68 -0.64
C SER A 132 4.08 -14.53 -0.74
N ARG A 133 2.99 -14.01 -1.30
CA ARG A 133 1.77 -14.74 -1.68
C ARG A 133 1.94 -15.44 -3.04
N VAL A 134 2.59 -14.78 -4.00
CA VAL A 134 2.79 -15.28 -5.37
C VAL A 134 4.02 -16.19 -5.47
N PHE A 135 5.14 -15.82 -4.87
CA PHE A 135 6.42 -16.52 -5.00
C PHE A 135 7.02 -16.92 -3.65
N LYS A 136 7.86 -17.95 -3.68
CA LYS A 136 8.87 -18.23 -2.66
C LYS A 136 10.19 -18.59 -3.34
N ALA A 137 11.30 -18.24 -2.70
CA ALA A 137 12.59 -18.82 -3.04
C ALA A 137 12.72 -20.22 -2.43
N ASN A 138 13.35 -21.14 -3.16
CA ASN A 138 13.81 -22.41 -2.64
C ASN A 138 14.88 -22.17 -1.56
N ASN A 139 14.92 -22.98 -0.51
CA ASN A 139 15.89 -22.86 0.58
C ASN A 139 17.35 -23.03 0.09
N ASP A 140 17.55 -23.67 -1.06
CA ASP A 140 18.87 -23.88 -1.66
C ASP A 140 19.32 -22.73 -2.59
N ILE A 141 18.58 -21.62 -2.65
CA ILE A 141 18.99 -20.45 -3.43
C ILE A 141 20.36 -19.95 -2.95
N PRO A 142 21.35 -19.74 -3.84
CA PRO A 142 22.71 -19.41 -3.42
C PRO A 142 22.91 -17.91 -3.08
N ILE A 143 21.81 -17.18 -2.88
CA ILE A 143 21.78 -15.75 -2.55
C ILE A 143 20.64 -15.46 -1.56
N ASP A 144 20.83 -14.47 -0.71
CA ASP A 144 19.75 -13.90 0.11
C ASP A 144 19.15 -12.68 -0.60
N ILE A 145 17.97 -12.85 -1.21
CA ILE A 145 17.28 -11.75 -1.91
C ILE A 145 16.84 -10.60 -0.98
N SER A 146 16.94 -10.77 0.34
CA SER A 146 16.75 -9.70 1.31
C SER A 146 18.04 -8.91 1.60
N ASP A 147 19.21 -9.47 1.30
CA ASP A 147 20.49 -8.76 1.36
C ASP A 147 20.64 -7.82 0.15
N PRO A 148 20.99 -6.53 0.34
CA PRO A 148 21.09 -5.58 -0.76
C PRO A 148 22.15 -5.89 -1.82
N ASN A 149 23.21 -6.62 -1.50
CA ASN A 149 24.25 -6.98 -2.48
C ASN A 149 23.80 -8.16 -3.33
N ASP A 150 23.25 -9.18 -2.68
CA ASP A 150 22.69 -10.35 -3.34
C ASP A 150 21.46 -9.99 -4.18
N LEU A 151 20.63 -9.05 -3.71
CA LEU A 151 19.56 -8.48 -4.50
C LEU A 151 20.09 -7.82 -5.78
N LYS A 152 21.19 -7.05 -5.74
CA LYS A 152 21.79 -6.48 -6.96
C LYS A 152 22.24 -7.56 -7.94
N LEU A 153 22.77 -8.69 -7.45
CA LEU A 153 23.13 -9.83 -8.29
C LEU A 153 21.89 -10.42 -8.96
N PHE A 154 20.80 -10.61 -8.22
CA PHE A 154 19.52 -11.07 -8.75
C PHE A 154 18.94 -10.11 -9.80
N MET A 155 18.92 -8.80 -9.51
CA MET A 155 18.37 -7.80 -10.42
C MET A 155 19.17 -7.72 -11.74
N ALA A 156 20.48 -7.98 -11.70
CA ALA A 156 21.35 -7.94 -12.88
C ALA A 156 21.12 -9.13 -13.84
N ASP A 157 20.88 -10.33 -13.31
CA ASP A 157 20.61 -11.54 -14.10
C ASP A 157 19.65 -12.48 -13.37
N PRO A 158 18.33 -12.19 -13.39
CA PRO A 158 17.35 -12.99 -12.65
C PRO A 158 17.26 -14.43 -13.16
N ASN A 159 17.53 -14.66 -14.45
CA ASN A 159 17.41 -15.98 -15.08
C ASN A 159 18.39 -17.00 -14.50
N LYS A 160 19.53 -16.57 -13.95
CA LYS A 160 20.46 -17.43 -13.20
C LYS A 160 19.81 -18.11 -11.98
N TYR A 161 18.73 -17.53 -11.47
CA TYR A 161 18.04 -17.98 -10.26
C TYR A 161 16.65 -18.57 -10.54
N ASN A 162 16.26 -18.73 -11.81
CA ASN A 162 14.89 -19.14 -12.18
C ASN A 162 14.45 -20.46 -11.52
N ASP A 163 15.31 -21.47 -11.51
CA ASP A 163 14.98 -22.79 -10.93
C ASP A 163 14.78 -22.76 -9.41
N TYR A 164 15.15 -21.65 -8.75
CA TYR A 164 14.96 -21.44 -7.32
C TYR A 164 13.70 -20.63 -7.00
N ILE A 165 13.02 -20.05 -8.00
CA ILE A 165 11.81 -19.26 -7.79
C ILE A 165 10.58 -20.14 -8.03
N ILE A 166 9.75 -20.30 -7.01
CA ILE A 166 8.60 -21.22 -7.02
C ILE A 166 7.30 -20.42 -6.86
N PRO A 167 6.38 -20.46 -7.84
CA PRO A 167 5.02 -19.96 -7.67
C PRO A 167 4.29 -20.71 -6.54
N LYS A 168 3.66 -19.98 -5.62
CA LYS A 168 2.90 -20.51 -4.48
C LYS A 168 1.42 -20.67 -4.81
N ASP A 169 0.79 -19.57 -5.19
CA ASP A 169 -0.61 -19.54 -5.62
C ASP A 169 -0.67 -19.77 -7.13
N LYS A 170 -1.08 -20.99 -7.53
CA LYS A 170 -1.14 -21.38 -8.95
C LYS A 170 -2.20 -20.62 -9.73
N GLU A 171 -3.29 -20.23 -9.08
CA GLU A 171 -4.38 -19.52 -9.76
C GLU A 171 -3.96 -18.07 -10.00
N GLN A 172 -3.54 -17.37 -8.94
CA GLN A 172 -3.05 -15.99 -9.06
C GLN A 172 -1.87 -15.90 -10.02
N TYR A 173 -0.90 -16.81 -9.92
CA TYR A 173 0.23 -16.88 -10.85
C TYR A 173 -0.22 -17.19 -12.29
N GLY A 174 -1.25 -18.03 -12.47
CA GLY A 174 -1.87 -18.29 -13.76
C GLY A 174 -2.42 -17.01 -14.41
N TRP A 175 -3.07 -16.15 -13.63
CA TRP A 175 -3.51 -14.82 -14.08
C TRP A 175 -2.33 -13.91 -14.40
N ILE A 176 -1.30 -13.86 -13.55
CA ILE A 176 -0.09 -13.06 -13.80
C ILE A 176 0.54 -13.45 -15.15
N LYS A 177 0.65 -14.74 -15.46
CA LYS A 177 1.20 -15.19 -16.75
C LYS A 177 0.37 -14.80 -17.97
N GLN A 178 -0.89 -14.43 -17.80
CA GLN A 178 -1.74 -13.94 -18.88
C GLN A 178 -1.58 -12.43 -19.15
N ILE A 179 -1.06 -11.67 -18.18
CA ILE A 179 -0.75 -10.24 -18.33
C ILE A 179 0.24 -10.06 -19.49
N PRO A 180 -0.04 -9.17 -20.49
CA PRO A 180 0.77 -9.05 -21.70
C PRO A 180 2.29 -8.90 -21.45
N GLY A 181 2.68 -8.13 -20.44
CA GLY A 181 4.08 -7.93 -20.05
C GLY A 181 4.76 -9.14 -19.39
N CYS A 182 3.99 -10.12 -18.88
CA CYS A 182 4.50 -11.30 -18.17
C CYS A 182 4.51 -12.59 -19.01
N ARG A 183 3.81 -12.64 -20.14
CA ARG A 183 3.60 -13.88 -20.92
C ARG A 183 4.90 -14.61 -21.25
N ASN A 184 5.93 -13.86 -21.63
CA ASN A 184 7.22 -14.39 -22.07
C ASN A 184 8.32 -14.29 -21.00
N LEU A 185 8.02 -13.74 -19.83
CA LEU A 185 8.98 -13.64 -18.73
C LEU A 185 9.11 -14.98 -18.01
N THR A 186 10.31 -15.29 -17.54
CA THR A 186 10.58 -16.37 -16.59
C THR A 186 10.03 -16.03 -15.20
N ASP A 187 10.01 -17.01 -14.28
CA ASP A 187 9.50 -16.80 -12.92
C ASP A 187 10.37 -15.78 -12.17
N ALA A 188 11.69 -15.89 -12.35
CA ALA A 188 12.62 -14.93 -11.78
C ALA A 188 12.50 -13.53 -12.41
N GLU A 189 12.21 -13.42 -13.71
CA GLU A 189 11.97 -12.11 -14.34
C GLU A 189 10.67 -11.47 -13.83
N ILE A 190 9.59 -12.24 -13.64
CA ILE A 190 8.35 -11.73 -13.04
C ILE A 190 8.62 -11.27 -11.60
N LEU A 191 9.35 -12.07 -10.81
CA LEU A 191 9.74 -11.68 -9.45
C LEU A 191 10.57 -10.39 -9.45
N ARG A 192 11.52 -10.22 -10.40
CA ARG A 192 12.28 -8.98 -10.59
C ARG A 192 11.35 -7.79 -10.83
N GLU A 193 10.36 -7.93 -11.70
CA GLU A 193 9.43 -6.83 -11.96
C GLU A 193 8.53 -6.51 -10.77
N MET A 194 8.10 -7.51 -10.00
CA MET A 194 7.37 -7.25 -8.76
C MET A 194 8.25 -6.58 -7.70
N ILE A 195 9.55 -6.90 -7.62
CA ILE A 195 10.50 -6.20 -6.74
C ILE A 195 10.71 -4.76 -7.19
N ASN A 196 10.88 -4.53 -8.50
CA ASN A 196 10.94 -3.19 -9.08
C ASN A 196 9.68 -2.39 -8.74
N MET A 197 8.50 -3.00 -8.92
CA MET A 197 7.24 -2.38 -8.55
C MET A 197 7.18 -2.09 -7.06
N LYS A 198 7.65 -2.98 -6.18
CA LYS A 198 7.73 -2.68 -4.74
C LYS A 198 8.62 -1.47 -4.44
N GLN A 199 9.77 -1.37 -5.10
CA GLN A 199 10.75 -0.29 -4.86
C GLN A 199 10.29 1.06 -5.40
N TYR A 200 9.63 1.08 -6.57
CA TYR A 200 9.31 2.30 -7.31
C TYR A 200 7.80 2.55 -7.48
N GLY A 201 6.96 1.69 -6.92
CA GLY A 201 5.54 1.57 -7.25
C GLY A 201 4.58 2.40 -6.42
N CYS A 202 5.02 3.15 -5.40
CA CYS A 202 4.10 3.92 -4.56
C CYS A 202 3.23 4.89 -5.36
N SER A 203 3.77 5.48 -6.44
CA SER A 203 3.05 6.35 -7.37
C SER A 203 2.01 5.62 -8.23
N TYR A 204 2.09 4.29 -8.36
CA TYR A 204 1.21 3.46 -9.21
C TYR A 204 -0.05 3.02 -8.46
N MET A 205 -0.04 3.05 -7.13
CA MET A 205 -1.18 2.65 -6.31
C MET A 205 -2.41 3.53 -6.53
N PHE A 206 -2.22 4.86 -6.58
CA PHE A 206 -3.31 5.80 -6.76
C PHE A 206 -4.05 5.62 -8.10
N PRO A 207 -3.35 5.48 -9.25
CA PRO A 207 -3.98 5.06 -10.49
C PRO A 207 -4.79 3.77 -10.39
N VAL A 208 -4.30 2.76 -9.67
CA VAL A 208 -4.98 1.47 -9.50
C VAL A 208 -6.29 1.62 -8.73
N ASN A 209 -6.32 2.42 -7.66
CA ASN A 209 -7.56 2.73 -6.94
C ASN A 209 -8.59 3.39 -7.89
N ILE A 210 -8.15 4.36 -8.71
CA ILE A 210 -9.01 5.04 -9.69
C ILE A 210 -9.56 4.07 -10.73
N ILE A 211 -8.76 3.12 -11.20
CA ILE A 211 -9.22 2.11 -12.16
C ILE A 211 -10.28 1.21 -11.52
N PHE A 212 -10.11 0.76 -10.27
CA PHE A 212 -11.15 -0.03 -9.61
C PHE A 212 -12.45 0.76 -9.41
N ASP A 213 -12.36 2.03 -9.02
CA ASP A 213 -13.53 2.91 -8.87
C ASP A 213 -14.34 2.99 -10.18
N ALA A 214 -13.67 2.95 -11.33
CA ALA A 214 -14.32 2.98 -12.64
C ALA A 214 -15.17 1.74 -12.97
N TYR A 215 -14.94 0.62 -12.27
CA TYR A 215 -15.62 -0.66 -12.48
C TYR A 215 -16.48 -1.10 -11.29
N VAL A 216 -16.76 -0.21 -10.33
CA VAL A 216 -17.68 -0.53 -9.22
C VAL A 216 -19.05 -0.93 -9.79
N GLY A 217 -19.45 -2.18 -9.56
CA GLY A 217 -20.69 -2.76 -10.08
C GLY A 217 -20.60 -3.31 -11.51
N ASP A 218 -19.42 -3.32 -12.14
CA ASP A 218 -19.15 -3.88 -13.47
C ASP A 218 -17.93 -4.84 -13.45
N GLU A 219 -17.98 -5.83 -12.56
CA GLU A 219 -16.93 -6.85 -12.45
C GLU A 219 -16.74 -7.67 -13.74
N GLU A 220 -17.81 -7.88 -14.52
CA GLU A 220 -17.74 -8.58 -15.81
C GLU A 220 -17.00 -7.75 -16.86
N GLY A 221 -17.30 -6.45 -16.95
CA GLY A 221 -16.57 -5.50 -17.80
C GLY A 221 -15.09 -5.44 -17.43
N PHE A 222 -14.78 -5.44 -16.14
CA PHE A 222 -13.40 -5.51 -15.65
C PHE A 222 -12.69 -6.79 -16.13
N LEU A 223 -13.30 -7.95 -15.91
CA LEU A 223 -12.74 -9.24 -16.31
C LEU A 223 -12.49 -9.30 -17.83
N LYS A 224 -13.47 -8.84 -18.62
CA LYS A 224 -13.34 -8.75 -20.08
C LYS A 224 -12.20 -7.83 -20.50
N LYS A 225 -12.01 -6.71 -19.80
CA LYS A 225 -11.00 -5.70 -20.13
C LYS A 225 -9.59 -6.17 -19.80
N PHE A 226 -9.38 -6.69 -18.60
CA PHE A 226 -8.04 -6.98 -18.07
C PHE A 226 -7.65 -8.45 -18.17
N GLY A 227 -8.63 -9.34 -18.37
CA GLY A 227 -8.39 -10.78 -18.50
C GLY A 227 -8.15 -11.49 -17.16
N PHE A 228 -8.48 -10.85 -16.04
CA PHE A 228 -8.44 -11.44 -14.70
C PHE A 228 -9.57 -10.84 -13.83
N PRO A 229 -10.03 -11.54 -12.78
CA PRO A 229 -11.19 -11.09 -12.00
C PRO A 229 -10.88 -9.82 -11.20
N MET A 230 -11.89 -8.97 -11.01
CA MET A 230 -11.77 -7.75 -10.17
C MET A 230 -11.56 -8.09 -8.69
N LYS A 231 -12.16 -9.19 -8.22
CA LYS A 231 -12.11 -9.66 -6.83
C LYS A 231 -11.49 -11.04 -6.72
N ASN A 232 -10.76 -11.31 -5.63
CA ASN A 232 -10.17 -12.61 -5.31
C ASN A 232 -11.23 -13.59 -4.76
N GLU A 233 -10.80 -14.79 -4.40
CA GLU A 233 -11.67 -15.83 -3.81
C GLU A 233 -12.33 -15.41 -2.48
N ASN A 234 -11.74 -14.43 -1.77
CA ASN A 234 -12.28 -13.87 -0.52
C ASN A 234 -13.24 -12.69 -0.78
N GLY A 235 -13.45 -12.30 -2.04
CA GLY A 235 -14.29 -11.15 -2.41
C GLY A 235 -13.59 -9.79 -2.29
N GLU A 236 -12.30 -9.77 -1.97
CA GLU A 236 -11.47 -8.55 -1.87
C GLU A 236 -10.98 -8.14 -3.27
N LEU A 237 -10.69 -6.85 -3.50
CA LEU A 237 -10.16 -6.39 -4.79
C LEU A 237 -8.77 -6.99 -5.09
N ASN A 238 -8.56 -7.42 -6.33
CA ASN A 238 -7.29 -7.98 -6.82
C ASN A 238 -6.26 -6.89 -7.14
N TYR A 239 -5.87 -6.11 -6.14
CA TYR A 239 -4.89 -5.04 -6.28
C TYR A 239 -3.59 -5.52 -6.92
N GLU A 240 -3.08 -6.69 -6.51
CA GLU A 240 -1.80 -7.19 -7.01
C GLU A 240 -1.81 -7.42 -8.53
N LEU A 241 -2.90 -7.96 -9.09
CA LEU A 241 -2.98 -8.23 -10.53
C LEU A 241 -3.07 -6.94 -11.35
N LEU A 242 -3.85 -5.97 -10.86
CA LEU A 242 -4.02 -4.69 -11.55
C LEU A 242 -2.79 -3.80 -11.42
N GLU A 243 -2.10 -3.81 -10.28
CA GLU A 243 -0.81 -3.14 -10.10
C GLU A 243 0.24 -3.69 -11.05
N ILE A 244 0.42 -5.02 -11.15
CA ILE A 244 1.36 -5.62 -12.10
C ILE A 244 1.01 -5.21 -13.53
N TYR A 245 -0.28 -5.28 -13.90
CA TYR A 245 -0.73 -4.90 -15.23
C TYR A 245 -0.42 -3.44 -15.55
N TYR A 246 -0.76 -2.52 -14.64
CA TYR A 246 -0.56 -1.09 -14.81
C TYR A 246 0.93 -0.73 -14.81
N PHE A 247 1.71 -1.26 -13.86
CA PHE A 247 3.15 -1.05 -13.76
C PHE A 247 3.87 -1.47 -15.03
N LEU A 248 3.63 -2.68 -15.56
CA LEU A 248 4.29 -3.14 -16.78
C LEU A 248 3.86 -2.36 -18.04
N ALA A 249 2.66 -1.78 -18.04
CA ALA A 249 2.18 -0.95 -19.13
C ALA A 249 2.83 0.44 -19.14
N GLU A 250 3.06 1.01 -17.95
CA GLU A 250 3.40 2.43 -17.77
C GLU A 250 4.78 2.65 -17.12
N GLU A 251 5.57 1.61 -16.84
CA GLU A 251 6.89 1.78 -16.25
C GLU A 251 7.88 2.47 -17.20
N ASN A 252 8.65 3.39 -16.62
CA ASN A 252 9.75 4.10 -17.28
C ASN A 252 9.38 4.68 -18.67
N VAL A 253 8.18 5.26 -18.78
CA VAL A 253 7.69 5.97 -19.97
C VAL A 253 6.99 7.27 -19.55
N VAL A 254 7.10 8.27 -20.42
CA VAL A 254 6.34 9.53 -20.37
C VAL A 254 5.62 9.67 -21.70
N HIS A 255 4.32 9.93 -21.65
CA HIS A 255 3.46 10.08 -22.81
C HIS A 255 3.32 11.56 -23.16
N LEU A 256 4.08 12.01 -24.15
CA LEU A 256 4.22 13.42 -24.51
C LEU A 256 2.94 14.04 -25.05
N ASP A 257 1.99 13.25 -25.55
CA ASP A 257 0.68 13.69 -26.04
C ASP A 257 -0.43 13.69 -24.97
N CYS A 258 -0.09 13.29 -23.74
CA CYS A 258 -1.01 13.21 -22.61
C CYS A 258 -0.77 14.34 -21.60
N TYR A 259 -1.58 14.37 -20.53
CA TYR A 259 -1.56 15.40 -19.50
C TYR A 259 -0.13 15.72 -19.03
N GLU A 260 0.27 16.97 -19.19
CA GLU A 260 1.59 17.48 -18.77
C GLU A 260 2.80 16.69 -19.30
N GLY A 261 2.67 15.95 -20.41
CA GLY A 261 3.71 15.05 -20.91
C GLY A 261 5.05 15.74 -21.18
N VAL A 262 5.02 16.94 -21.76
CA VAL A 262 6.22 17.76 -22.00
C VAL A 262 6.89 18.17 -20.68
N ASN A 263 6.11 18.61 -19.68
CA ASN A 263 6.63 18.99 -18.37
C ASN A 263 7.18 17.78 -17.61
N ALA A 264 6.51 16.63 -17.65
CA ALA A 264 7.02 15.38 -17.09
C ALA A 264 8.37 15.00 -17.74
N CYS A 265 8.47 15.04 -19.07
CA CYS A 265 9.71 14.77 -19.78
C CYS A 265 10.84 15.73 -19.38
N ALA A 266 10.54 17.04 -19.28
CA ALA A 266 11.48 18.05 -18.84
C ALA A 266 12.01 17.77 -17.42
N LYS A 267 11.16 17.30 -16.50
CA LYS A 267 11.57 16.91 -15.14
C LYS A 267 12.49 15.69 -15.14
N TYR A 268 12.19 14.66 -15.92
CA TYR A 268 13.09 13.51 -16.09
C TYR A 268 14.45 13.92 -16.69
N ARG A 269 14.44 14.85 -17.66
CA ARG A 269 15.67 15.40 -18.25
C ARG A 269 16.52 16.14 -17.21
N LYS A 270 15.88 16.96 -16.39
CA LYS A 270 16.53 17.68 -15.30
C LYS A 270 17.16 16.73 -14.28
N GLN A 271 16.43 15.72 -13.81
CA GLN A 271 16.98 14.73 -12.88
C GLN A 271 18.15 13.95 -13.50
N TYR A 272 18.03 13.54 -14.76
CA TYR A 272 19.13 12.86 -15.46
C TYR A 272 20.38 13.73 -15.52
N TYR A 273 20.22 15.04 -15.77
CA TYR A 273 21.32 16.01 -15.71
C TYR A 273 21.91 16.12 -14.30
N GLU A 274 21.08 16.24 -13.27
CA GLU A 274 21.52 16.39 -11.87
C GLU A 274 22.27 15.15 -11.36
N ILE A 275 21.82 13.94 -11.73
CA ILE A 275 22.43 12.68 -11.30
C ILE A 275 23.67 12.34 -12.14
N ARG A 276 23.65 12.64 -13.44
CA ARG A 276 24.72 12.25 -14.39
C ARG A 276 25.15 13.40 -15.30
N PRO A 277 25.67 14.51 -14.75
CA PRO A 277 25.95 15.73 -15.53
C PRO A 277 26.98 15.49 -16.64
N ASN A 278 28.01 14.67 -16.39
CA ASN A 278 29.03 14.34 -17.38
C ASN A 278 28.49 13.47 -18.53
N GLU A 279 27.68 12.46 -18.21
CA GLU A 279 27.03 11.59 -19.22
C GLU A 279 26.04 12.41 -20.05
N TYR A 280 25.28 13.30 -19.40
CA TYR A 280 24.39 14.24 -20.08
C TYR A 280 25.17 15.12 -21.07
N LYS A 281 26.22 15.79 -20.61
CA LYS A 281 27.06 16.67 -21.43
C LYS A 281 27.68 15.92 -22.62
N GLN A 282 28.16 14.70 -22.39
CA GLN A 282 28.71 13.86 -23.46
C GLN A 282 27.64 13.49 -24.50
N LYS A 283 26.42 13.17 -24.05
CA LYS A 283 25.34 12.71 -24.92
C LYS A 283 24.68 13.84 -25.72
N TYR A 284 24.51 15.00 -25.09
CA TYR A 284 23.72 16.11 -25.65
C TYR A 284 24.54 17.34 -26.01
N GLY A 285 25.84 17.39 -25.66
CA GLY A 285 26.73 18.49 -26.02
C GLY A 285 26.54 19.78 -25.23
N THR A 286 25.65 19.79 -24.22
CA THR A 286 25.27 20.96 -23.43
C THR A 286 25.77 20.87 -21.99
N ASP A 287 26.35 21.97 -21.48
CA ASP A 287 26.78 22.11 -20.09
C ASP A 287 25.94 23.16 -19.37
N PHE A 288 24.84 22.74 -18.76
CA PHE A 288 23.90 23.66 -18.12
C PHE A 288 24.38 24.21 -16.78
N ALA A 289 25.48 23.71 -16.22
CA ALA A 289 26.05 24.18 -14.96
C ALA A 289 26.73 25.56 -15.10
N VAL A 290 26.95 26.01 -16.35
CA VAL A 290 27.73 27.22 -16.64
C VAL A 290 26.84 28.46 -16.83
N ASP A 291 25.57 28.30 -17.22
CA ASP A 291 24.61 29.41 -17.38
C ASP A 291 23.80 29.63 -16.09
N SER A 292 24.47 30.24 -15.12
CA SER A 292 24.11 30.41 -13.70
C SER A 292 22.96 31.40 -13.40
N GLY A 293 21.81 31.21 -14.03
CA GLY A 293 20.54 31.81 -13.58
C GLY A 293 19.62 30.76 -12.94
N ASN A 294 18.98 31.09 -11.82
CA ASN A 294 17.87 30.29 -11.28
C ASN A 294 16.81 30.10 -12.37
N GLY A 295 16.64 28.86 -12.87
CA GLY A 295 15.64 28.50 -13.89
C GLY A 295 16.17 28.28 -15.32
N ALA A 296 17.46 28.51 -15.61
CA ALA A 296 18.01 28.23 -16.94
C ALA A 296 17.92 26.74 -17.31
N LEU A 297 18.27 25.85 -16.37
CA LEU A 297 18.16 24.40 -16.54
C LEU A 297 16.71 23.95 -16.80
N ASP A 298 15.75 24.42 -15.99
CA ASP A 298 14.33 24.08 -16.17
C ASP A 298 13.83 24.49 -17.57
N ASN A 299 14.16 25.70 -18.01
CA ASN A 299 13.77 26.20 -19.33
C ASN A 299 14.42 25.41 -20.48
N ASN A 300 15.67 24.97 -20.33
CA ASN A 300 16.36 24.20 -21.36
C ASN A 300 15.81 22.77 -21.44
N CYS A 301 15.59 22.11 -20.31
CA CYS A 301 14.93 20.80 -20.29
C CYS A 301 13.52 20.86 -20.88
N LEU A 302 12.79 21.96 -20.64
CA LEU A 302 11.46 22.17 -21.23
C LEU A 302 11.54 22.30 -22.76
N LYS A 303 12.46 23.12 -23.28
CA LYS A 303 12.68 23.26 -24.73
C LYS A 303 13.05 21.93 -25.39
N GLU A 304 13.96 21.16 -24.77
CA GLU A 304 14.31 19.83 -25.27
C GLU A 304 13.09 18.91 -25.32
N ALA A 305 12.27 18.88 -24.27
CA ALA A 305 11.05 18.07 -24.24
C ALA A 305 10.04 18.49 -25.33
N GLU A 306 9.88 19.79 -25.57
CA GLU A 306 9.05 20.30 -26.67
C GLU A 306 9.60 19.90 -28.05
N GLU A 307 10.92 19.95 -28.25
CA GLU A 307 11.56 19.54 -29.50
C GLU A 307 11.36 18.05 -29.77
N ILE A 308 11.47 17.21 -28.73
CA ILE A 308 11.17 15.78 -28.82
C ILE A 308 9.72 15.57 -29.25
N GLN A 309 8.75 16.25 -28.61
CA GLN A 309 7.35 16.16 -28.99
C GLN A 309 7.11 16.64 -30.44
N LYS A 310 7.68 17.79 -30.83
CA LYS A 310 7.57 18.35 -32.19
C LYS A 310 8.17 17.43 -33.26
N SER A 311 9.12 16.57 -32.90
CA SER A 311 9.68 15.54 -33.80
C SER A 311 8.74 14.35 -34.06
N GLY A 312 7.57 14.31 -33.41
CA GLY A 312 6.57 13.25 -33.56
C GLY A 312 6.75 12.08 -32.58
N VAL A 313 7.64 12.20 -31.60
CA VAL A 313 7.76 11.22 -30.52
C VAL A 313 6.57 11.37 -29.57
N ILE A 314 5.87 10.26 -29.34
CA ILE A 314 4.74 10.18 -28.41
C ILE A 314 5.20 9.59 -27.08
N ASP A 315 5.92 8.47 -27.12
CA ASP A 315 6.43 7.81 -25.92
C ASP A 315 7.92 8.12 -25.73
N TYR A 316 8.24 8.86 -24.67
CA TYR A 316 9.60 9.11 -24.24
C TYR A 316 10.00 8.15 -23.11
N ARG A 317 11.09 7.39 -23.31
CA ARG A 317 11.65 6.51 -22.27
C ARG A 317 12.93 7.10 -21.69
N PRO A 318 12.97 7.47 -20.40
CA PRO A 318 14.18 7.94 -19.74
C PRO A 318 15.29 6.88 -19.80
N ASN A 319 16.54 7.34 -19.99
CA ASN A 319 17.71 6.44 -20.07
C ASN A 319 18.13 5.89 -18.70
N VAL A 320 17.65 6.51 -17.62
CA VAL A 320 17.93 6.12 -16.24
C VAL A 320 16.58 5.96 -15.58
N LYS A 321 16.39 4.83 -14.91
CA LYS A 321 15.26 4.65 -13.99
C LYS A 321 15.49 5.59 -12.83
N ILE A 322 14.66 6.62 -12.72
CA ILE A 322 14.86 7.65 -11.70
C ILE A 322 14.09 7.25 -10.45
N GLU A 323 14.76 7.33 -9.30
CA GLU A 323 14.17 7.11 -7.99
C GLU A 323 13.23 8.27 -7.66
N GLY A 324 12.00 7.95 -7.26
CA GLY A 324 10.97 8.94 -7.00
C GLY A 324 10.29 9.41 -8.29
N GLU A 325 9.04 8.99 -8.46
CA GLU A 325 8.22 9.49 -9.56
C GLU A 325 7.60 10.84 -9.18
N TYR A 326 7.76 11.85 -10.04
CA TYR A 326 7.07 13.12 -9.85
C TYR A 326 5.56 12.96 -10.02
N ARG A 327 4.76 13.70 -9.23
CA ARG A 327 3.30 13.72 -9.35
C ARG A 327 2.80 13.92 -10.79
N ILE A 328 3.51 14.75 -11.57
CA ILE A 328 3.15 15.07 -12.95
C ILE A 328 3.31 13.83 -13.84
N SER A 329 4.33 13.00 -13.58
CA SER A 329 4.53 11.73 -14.28
C SER A 329 3.45 10.71 -13.91
N ALA A 330 3.09 10.60 -12.64
CA ALA A 330 2.02 9.71 -12.20
C ALA A 330 0.67 10.09 -12.85
N ALA A 331 0.34 11.40 -12.86
CA ALA A 331 -0.83 11.93 -13.55
C ALA A 331 -0.79 11.70 -15.07
N ASN A 332 0.37 11.89 -15.71
CA ASN A 332 0.56 11.67 -17.14
C ASN A 332 0.27 10.22 -17.55
N LYS A 333 0.83 9.25 -16.81
CA LYS A 333 0.61 7.82 -17.03
C LYS A 333 -0.83 7.42 -16.80
N LEU A 334 -1.45 7.95 -15.75
CA LEU A 334 -2.88 7.71 -15.51
C LEU A 334 -3.73 8.20 -16.68
N ASP A 335 -3.54 9.45 -17.13
CA ASP A 335 -4.28 10.02 -18.26
C ASP A 335 -4.11 9.16 -19.54
N HIS A 336 -2.87 8.80 -19.87
CA HIS A 336 -2.56 7.91 -20.99
C HIS A 336 -3.26 6.56 -20.85
N PHE A 337 -3.10 5.89 -19.70
CA PHE A 337 -3.65 4.57 -19.47
C PHE A 337 -5.17 4.57 -19.59
N MET A 338 -5.86 5.54 -18.99
CA MET A 338 -7.32 5.66 -19.03
C MET A 338 -7.82 5.87 -20.47
N LYS A 339 -7.17 6.76 -21.25
CA LYS A 339 -7.50 7.02 -22.66
C LYS A 339 -7.24 5.83 -23.57
N LYS A 340 -6.01 5.29 -23.52
CA LYS A 340 -5.59 4.13 -24.34
C LYS A 340 -6.50 2.93 -24.10
N ASN A 341 -6.90 2.72 -22.85
CA ASN A 341 -7.75 1.61 -22.47
C ASN A 341 -9.25 1.89 -22.56
N LYS A 342 -9.67 3.13 -22.87
CA LYS A 342 -11.08 3.54 -22.93
C LYS A 342 -11.84 3.19 -21.64
N ILE A 343 -11.22 3.40 -20.48
CA ILE A 343 -11.83 3.08 -19.19
C ILE A 343 -12.84 4.16 -18.83
N MET A 344 -12.38 5.40 -18.68
CA MET A 344 -13.25 6.57 -18.48
C MET A 344 -12.50 7.84 -18.84
N ASP A 345 -13.25 8.93 -19.06
CA ASP A 345 -12.66 10.25 -19.20
C ASP A 345 -12.34 10.81 -17.81
N VAL A 346 -11.07 11.13 -17.59
CA VAL A 346 -10.61 11.75 -16.34
C VAL A 346 -10.25 13.21 -16.57
N GLN A 347 -10.57 14.05 -15.58
CA GLN A 347 -10.05 15.41 -15.50
C GLN A 347 -9.00 15.47 -14.41
N ILE A 348 -7.76 15.73 -14.79
CA ILE A 348 -6.68 15.95 -13.83
C ILE A 348 -6.54 17.46 -13.60
N GLU A 349 -6.52 17.85 -12.33
CA GLU A 349 -6.27 19.23 -11.90
C GLU A 349 -5.05 19.27 -10.99
N ASP A 350 -4.03 20.02 -11.40
CA ASP A 350 -2.88 20.32 -10.56
C ASP A 350 -3.28 21.26 -9.42
N LEU A 351 -3.17 20.80 -8.18
CA LEU A 351 -3.46 21.59 -6.99
C LEU A 351 -2.21 22.35 -6.48
N GLY A 352 -1.05 22.12 -7.10
CA GLY A 352 0.18 22.83 -6.83
C GLY A 352 1.03 22.21 -5.72
N LEU A 353 2.01 23.01 -5.27
CA LEU A 353 2.86 22.68 -4.12
C LEU A 353 2.18 23.22 -2.86
N ILE A 354 1.97 22.34 -1.88
CA ILE A 354 1.37 22.65 -0.58
C ILE A 354 0.03 23.39 -0.77
N PRO A 355 -0.95 22.78 -1.46
CA PRO A 355 -2.29 23.38 -1.56
C PRO A 355 -2.86 23.64 -0.16
N ASP A 356 -3.63 24.72 -0.02
CA ASP A 356 -4.36 24.92 1.21
C ASP A 356 -5.46 23.86 1.40
N SER A 357 -5.86 23.64 2.64
CA SER A 357 -6.88 22.64 2.99
C SER A 357 -8.24 22.92 2.33
N ALA A 358 -8.54 24.17 1.94
CA ALA A 358 -9.80 24.50 1.29
C ALA A 358 -9.81 24.02 -0.18
N ALA A 359 -8.70 24.13 -0.89
CA ALA A 359 -8.53 23.59 -2.24
C ALA A 359 -8.64 22.06 -2.24
N LEU A 360 -7.97 21.40 -1.29
CA LEU A 360 -8.06 19.95 -1.09
C LEU A 360 -9.49 19.51 -0.77
N LYS A 361 -10.14 20.17 0.19
CA LYS A 361 -11.52 19.86 0.59
C LYS A 361 -12.50 20.05 -0.56
N LYS A 362 -12.36 21.13 -1.32
CA LYS A 362 -13.17 21.38 -2.51
C LYS A 362 -13.02 20.27 -3.56
N ALA A 363 -11.80 19.77 -3.78
CA ALA A 363 -11.58 18.66 -4.71
C ALA A 363 -12.31 17.37 -4.26
N LEU A 364 -12.23 17.05 -2.97
CA LEU A 364 -12.94 15.90 -2.38
C LEU A 364 -14.47 16.08 -2.43
N ASP A 365 -14.97 17.27 -2.09
CA ASP A 365 -16.41 17.56 -2.08
C ASP A 365 -17.03 17.53 -3.48
N ASN A 366 -16.23 17.73 -4.53
CA ASN A 366 -16.65 17.54 -5.92
C ASN A 366 -16.64 16.06 -6.36
N GLY A 367 -16.36 15.13 -5.46
CA GLY A 367 -16.24 13.69 -5.76
C GLY A 367 -14.92 13.32 -6.44
N GLY A 368 -13.92 14.20 -6.42
CA GLY A 368 -12.60 13.91 -6.95
C GLY A 368 -11.76 13.05 -6.01
N LYS A 369 -10.84 12.27 -6.56
CA LYS A 369 -9.77 11.60 -5.80
C LYS A 369 -8.55 12.49 -5.76
N VAL A 370 -7.89 12.60 -4.61
CA VAL A 370 -6.75 13.49 -4.43
C VAL A 370 -5.49 12.67 -4.15
N PHE A 371 -4.49 12.84 -5.01
CA PHE A 371 -3.15 12.33 -4.80
C PHE A 371 -2.33 13.33 -3.99
N LEU A 372 -1.57 12.84 -3.00
CA LEU A 372 -0.57 13.62 -2.29
C LEU A 372 0.81 12.98 -2.51
N GLY A 373 1.73 13.71 -3.14
CA GLY A 373 3.14 13.37 -3.18
C GLY A 373 3.82 14.01 -1.97
N LEU A 374 4.15 13.19 -0.98
CA LEU A 374 4.77 13.65 0.24
C LEU A 374 6.29 13.47 0.09
N ALA A 375 7.04 14.57 0.18
CA ALA A 375 8.48 14.56 0.03
C ALA A 375 9.17 15.16 1.26
N GLY A 376 10.38 14.70 1.53
CA GLY A 376 11.25 15.22 2.56
C GLY A 376 11.24 14.45 3.87
N GLY A 377 10.33 13.49 4.12
CA GLY A 377 10.41 12.70 5.34
C GLY A 377 9.36 13.01 6.41
N PHE A 378 8.11 12.73 6.09
CA PHE A 378 6.97 12.91 6.98
C PHE A 378 6.81 11.73 7.95
N VAL A 379 5.93 11.93 8.92
CA VAL A 379 5.39 10.88 9.78
C VAL A 379 3.89 10.76 9.59
N PHE A 380 3.44 9.51 9.59
CA PHE A 380 2.04 9.14 9.68
C PHE A 380 1.67 8.81 11.11
N GLU A 381 0.40 8.99 11.42
CA GLU A 381 -0.19 8.67 12.71
C GLU A 381 -1.33 7.66 12.52
N ASP A 382 -1.55 6.85 13.55
CA ASP A 382 -2.80 6.11 13.67
C ASP A 382 -3.93 6.98 14.26
N TYR A 383 -5.10 6.38 14.49
CA TYR A 383 -6.25 7.08 15.05
C TYR A 383 -6.03 7.57 16.50
N GLU A 384 -5.04 7.03 17.21
CA GLU A 384 -4.65 7.44 18.57
C GLU A 384 -3.61 8.58 18.54
N GLY A 385 -3.16 9.00 17.35
CA GLY A 385 -2.11 10.00 17.17
C GLY A 385 -0.69 9.42 17.37
N ILE A 386 -0.55 8.09 17.41
CA ILE A 386 0.74 7.43 17.56
C ILE A 386 1.42 7.35 16.20
N THR A 387 2.66 7.84 16.13
CA THR A 387 3.47 7.79 14.91
C THR A 387 3.69 6.34 14.47
N THR A 388 3.41 6.02 13.21
CA THR A 388 3.52 4.65 12.68
C THR A 388 4.84 4.34 11.96
N ASN A 389 5.63 5.36 11.63
CA ASN A 389 6.94 5.20 10.99
C ASN A 389 8.04 5.89 11.80
N ASP A 390 9.08 5.13 12.13
CA ASP A 390 10.20 5.61 12.96
C ASP A 390 11.17 6.50 12.17
N LYS A 391 11.13 6.39 10.83
CA LYS A 391 12.00 7.15 9.93
C LYS A 391 11.19 8.04 9.00
N PRO A 392 11.66 9.28 8.77
CA PRO A 392 11.19 10.11 7.67
C PRO A 392 11.27 9.31 6.35
N ILE A 393 10.15 9.20 5.63
CA ILE A 393 10.09 8.56 4.31
C ILE A 393 9.54 9.54 3.27
N ASP A 394 9.84 9.31 1.99
CA ASP A 394 9.13 9.93 0.86
C ASP A 394 8.05 8.93 0.40
N HIS A 395 6.84 9.41 0.11
CA HIS A 395 5.74 8.50 -0.24
C HIS A 395 4.62 9.19 -0.99
N ALA A 396 3.89 8.39 -1.76
CA ALA A 396 2.67 8.80 -2.44
C ALA A 396 1.47 8.20 -1.70
N VAL A 397 0.44 9.01 -1.46
CA VAL A 397 -0.77 8.59 -0.74
C VAL A 397 -2.02 9.16 -1.39
N GLU A 398 -3.16 8.51 -1.18
CA GLU A 398 -4.47 9.07 -1.52
C GLU A 398 -5.02 9.83 -0.31
N LEU A 399 -5.48 11.06 -0.49
CA LEU A 399 -6.24 11.78 0.52
C LEU A 399 -7.71 11.33 0.46
N ILE A 400 -8.20 10.78 1.57
CA ILE A 400 -9.57 10.30 1.73
C ILE A 400 -10.46 11.43 2.25
N ASN A 401 -9.99 12.15 3.28
CA ASN A 401 -10.75 13.17 3.96
C ASN A 401 -9.84 14.15 4.71
N ILE A 402 -10.40 15.28 5.16
CA ILE A 402 -9.76 16.19 6.10
C ILE A 402 -10.64 16.22 7.35
N SER A 403 -10.06 15.80 8.47
CA SER A 403 -10.74 15.79 9.76
C SER A 403 -10.92 17.21 10.32
N ASP A 404 -11.86 17.37 11.27
CA ASP A 404 -12.20 18.67 11.85
C ASP A 404 -11.02 19.36 12.56
N ASP A 405 -10.04 18.59 13.03
CA ASP A 405 -8.82 19.10 13.66
C ASP A 405 -7.72 19.49 12.64
N GLY A 406 -7.99 19.32 11.34
CA GLY A 406 -7.09 19.68 10.25
C GLY A 406 -6.13 18.58 9.83
N ARG A 407 -6.17 17.38 10.44
CA ARG A 407 -5.39 16.23 9.97
C ARG A 407 -5.99 15.64 8.70
N PHE A 408 -5.13 15.18 7.82
CA PHE A 408 -5.49 14.51 6.57
C PHE A 408 -5.67 13.03 6.84
N GLU A 409 -6.85 12.49 6.57
CA GLU A 409 -7.08 11.05 6.53
C GLU A 409 -6.61 10.55 5.16
N ILE A 410 -5.66 9.61 5.16
CA ILE A 410 -5.00 9.15 3.95
C ILE A 410 -5.12 7.63 3.81
N SER A 411 -5.16 7.16 2.57
CA SER A 411 -4.96 5.76 2.22
C SER A 411 -3.52 5.54 1.77
N THR A 412 -2.88 4.54 2.38
CA THR A 412 -1.53 4.12 2.02
C THR A 412 -1.27 2.68 2.44
N ASN A 413 -0.63 1.91 1.57
CA ASN A 413 -0.33 0.48 1.74
C ASN A 413 -1.56 -0.34 2.19
N GLY A 414 -2.72 -0.06 1.60
CA GLY A 414 -4.00 -0.67 1.93
C GLY A 414 -4.54 -0.33 3.31
N ARG A 415 -3.98 0.70 3.98
CA ARG A 415 -4.36 1.13 5.33
C ARG A 415 -4.87 2.56 5.32
N ARG A 416 -5.74 2.86 6.29
CA ARG A 416 -6.11 4.23 6.65
C ARG A 416 -5.17 4.73 7.74
N LEU A 417 -4.49 5.84 7.47
CA LEU A 417 -3.62 6.55 8.40
C LEU A 417 -3.95 8.04 8.41
N PHE A 418 -3.27 8.80 9.27
CA PHE A 418 -3.41 10.24 9.37
C PHE A 418 -2.08 10.94 9.07
N TYR A 419 -2.15 12.05 8.35
CA TYR A 419 -1.05 12.98 8.13
C TYR A 419 -1.42 14.33 8.74
N ASP A 420 -0.62 14.80 9.70
CA ASP A 420 -0.78 16.13 10.29
C ASP A 420 0.13 17.14 9.54
N PRO A 421 -0.44 18.06 8.74
CA PRO A 421 0.35 19.06 8.02
C PRO A 421 1.09 20.02 8.96
N GLN A 422 0.57 20.32 10.15
CA GLN A 422 1.22 21.23 11.10
C GLN A 422 2.45 20.58 11.75
N LYS A 423 2.31 19.32 12.19
CA LYS A 423 3.42 18.54 12.76
C LYS A 423 4.52 18.31 11.73
N ASN A 424 4.17 18.11 10.46
CA ASN A 424 5.12 17.86 9.39
C ASN A 424 5.72 19.16 8.80
N ALA A 425 5.02 20.30 8.84
CA ALA A 425 5.54 21.60 8.38
C ALA A 425 6.79 22.04 9.15
N MET A 426 6.87 21.74 10.46
CA MET A 426 8.03 22.07 11.29
C MET A 426 9.34 21.41 10.82
N ARG A 427 9.25 20.40 9.95
CA ARG A 427 10.41 19.69 9.43
C ARG A 427 10.92 20.24 8.10
N GLY A 428 10.28 21.29 7.56
CA GLY A 428 10.67 21.93 6.30
C GLY A 428 10.25 21.13 5.07
N TYR A 429 9.27 20.23 5.21
CA TYR A 429 8.84 19.31 4.18
C TYR A 429 7.57 19.82 3.49
N GLY A 430 7.59 19.78 2.17
CA GLY A 430 6.44 20.11 1.33
C GLY A 430 5.75 18.83 0.87
N TYR A 431 4.47 18.97 0.56
CA TYR A 431 3.77 17.99 -0.25
C TYR A 431 3.29 18.66 -1.53
N ASP A 432 3.09 17.87 -2.57
CA ASP A 432 2.42 18.31 -3.78
C ASP A 432 1.14 17.50 -3.98
N ALA A 433 0.22 18.03 -4.78
CA ALA A 433 -1.06 17.36 -4.97
C ALA A 433 -1.63 17.59 -6.36
N PHE A 434 -2.41 16.62 -6.80
CA PHE A 434 -3.34 16.77 -7.91
C PHE A 434 -4.63 16.06 -7.57
N SER A 435 -5.73 16.50 -8.17
CA SER A 435 -7.00 15.79 -8.12
C SER A 435 -7.33 15.13 -9.45
N VAL A 436 -8.06 14.03 -9.39
CA VAL A 436 -8.66 13.36 -10.53
C VAL A 436 -10.16 13.37 -10.33
N ASN A 437 -10.86 14.07 -11.21
CA ASN A 437 -12.30 14.13 -11.23
C ASN A 437 -12.81 13.26 -12.37
N TYR A 438 -13.82 12.45 -12.09
CA TYR A 438 -14.47 11.63 -13.10
C TYR A 438 -15.35 12.51 -13.98
N LYS A 439 -15.02 12.65 -15.27
CA LYS A 439 -16.03 13.09 -16.24
C LYS A 439 -16.89 11.85 -16.50
N LYS A 440 -18.22 12.00 -16.42
CA LYS A 440 -19.23 10.95 -16.56
C LYS A 440 -18.72 9.73 -17.37
N PRO A 441 -18.98 8.48 -16.93
CA PRO A 441 -18.45 7.28 -17.59
C PRO A 441 -18.63 7.38 -19.11
N LEU A 442 -17.54 7.08 -19.84
CA LEU A 442 -17.56 7.03 -21.30
C LEU A 442 -18.68 6.07 -21.68
N LYS A 443 -19.78 6.60 -22.24
CA LYS A 443 -20.83 5.74 -22.77
C LYS A 443 -20.18 4.89 -23.84
N ASP A 444 -19.97 3.60 -23.55
CA ASP A 444 -19.57 2.64 -24.55
C ASP A 444 -20.66 2.64 -25.64
N PRO A 445 -20.36 3.10 -26.87
CA PRO A 445 -21.37 3.12 -27.93
C PRO A 445 -21.89 1.71 -28.27
N GLU A 446 -21.20 0.64 -27.85
CA GLU A 446 -21.62 -0.75 -28.07
C GLU A 446 -22.49 -1.30 -26.94
N ASN A 447 -22.52 -0.67 -25.76
CA ASN A 447 -23.30 -1.12 -24.62
C ASN A 447 -24.50 -0.18 -24.37
N LYS A 448 -25.54 -0.31 -25.21
CA LYS A 448 -26.86 0.33 -25.02
C LYS A 448 -27.69 -0.31 -23.89
N GLY A 449 -27.03 -0.81 -22.85
CA GLY A 449 -27.66 -1.29 -21.62
C GLY A 449 -27.57 -0.20 -20.55
N GLN A 450 -28.70 0.09 -19.91
CA GLN A 450 -28.89 1.23 -19.00
C GLN A 450 -27.92 1.24 -17.81
N TRP A 451 -27.20 2.35 -17.66
CA TRP A 451 -26.67 2.78 -16.37
C TRP A 451 -27.13 4.23 -16.14
N ASN A 452 -28.28 4.37 -15.47
CA ASN A 452 -28.60 5.58 -14.74
C ASN A 452 -28.09 5.35 -13.31
N ILE A 453 -26.86 5.79 -13.04
CA ILE A 453 -26.42 6.00 -11.67
C ILE A 453 -26.91 7.40 -11.31
N ASP A 454 -28.16 7.46 -10.81
CA ASP A 454 -28.61 8.63 -10.06
C ASP A 454 -27.93 8.55 -8.69
N HIS A 455 -27.09 9.54 -8.37
CA HIS A 455 -26.55 9.73 -7.02
C HIS A 455 -27.64 10.30 -6.09
N GLY A 456 -28.71 9.51 -5.92
CA GLY A 456 -29.85 9.83 -5.07
C GLY A 456 -29.57 9.50 -3.62
N ILE A 457 -29.40 10.57 -2.84
CA ILE A 457 -29.68 10.72 -1.41
C ILE A 457 -30.59 9.60 -0.87
N PHE A 458 -30.10 8.83 0.10
CA PHE A 458 -30.91 7.92 0.91
C PHE A 458 -31.81 8.75 1.84
N ASP A 459 -33.02 9.06 1.38
CA ASP A 459 -34.15 9.34 2.27
C ASP A 459 -35.24 8.28 2.02
N ASP A 460 -35.56 7.55 3.09
CA ASP A 460 -36.76 6.74 3.33
C ASP A 460 -37.23 5.74 2.26
N VAL A 461 -36.69 4.52 2.30
CA VAL A 461 -37.41 3.33 1.82
C VAL A 461 -37.99 2.57 3.01
N ASN A 462 -39.32 2.60 3.10
CA ASN A 462 -40.12 1.91 4.11
C ASN A 462 -40.07 0.39 3.89
N ILE A 463 -39.48 -0.32 4.86
CA ILE A 463 -39.21 -1.77 4.80
C ILE A 463 -40.46 -2.65 4.69
N ASN A 464 -41.67 -2.07 4.81
CA ASN A 464 -42.93 -2.79 4.74
C ASN A 464 -43.43 -3.09 3.32
N ASP A 465 -42.79 -2.56 2.27
CA ASP A 465 -43.19 -2.82 0.88
C ASP A 465 -42.55 -4.09 0.27
N LEU A 466 -41.78 -4.86 1.05
CA LEU A 466 -41.04 -6.04 0.58
C LEU A 466 -41.57 -7.40 1.07
N LEU A 467 -42.80 -7.47 1.61
CA LEU A 467 -43.43 -8.74 1.91
C LEU A 467 -44.49 -9.12 0.87
N PRO A 468 -44.44 -10.33 0.28
CA PRO A 468 -45.38 -10.76 -0.75
C PRO A 468 -46.78 -10.99 -0.16
N ARG A 469 -47.82 -10.60 -0.91
CA ARG A 469 -49.21 -11.01 -0.68
C ARG A 469 -49.46 -12.43 -1.18
#